data_AF-A0A497KZN7-F1
#
_entry.id   AF-A0A497KZN7-F1
#
_cell.length_a   1.000
_cell.length_b   1.000
_cell.length_c   1.000
_cell.angle_alpha   90.00
_cell.angle_beta   90.00
_cell.angle_gamma   90.00
#
_symmetry.space_group_name_H-M   'P 1'
#
loop_
_entity.id
_entity.type
_entity.pdbx_description
1 polymer ?
#
loop_
_entity_poly.entity_id
_entity_poly.type
_entity_poly.pdbx_seq_one_letter_code
_entity_poly.pdbx_strand_id
1 'polypeptide(L)'
;MRRWTREEVERLKTLYASDKPFEEIVKAFPGRSPNAIRLKASRLGLKRMRPPAEASPLIVKGGETKRFLVKCGVCGHWMEVEDAARGFILCERCGSPCYL
;
A
#
# COMPACT_ATOMS: atom_id res chain seq x y z
N MET A 1 -26.84 -9.74 -6.00
CA MET A 1 -25.50 -9.14 -6.21
C MET A 1 -25.49 -8.41 -7.55
N ARG A 2 -25.21 -7.10 -7.60
CA ARG A 2 -25.20 -6.32 -8.86
C ARG A 2 -23.98 -6.70 -9.71
N ARG A 3 -24.16 -7.03 -11.00
CA ARG A 3 -23.05 -7.35 -11.92
C ARG A 3 -22.16 -6.13 -12.14
N TRP A 4 -20.85 -6.33 -12.27
CA TRP A 4 -19.90 -5.27 -12.61
C TRP A 4 -19.95 -5.02 -14.12
N THR A 5 -20.15 -3.76 -14.53
CA THR A 5 -20.06 -3.40 -15.94
C THR A 5 -18.60 -3.29 -16.38
N ARG A 6 -18.35 -3.27 -17.69
CA ARG A 6 -16.98 -3.10 -18.22
C ARG A 6 -16.40 -1.75 -17.81
N GLU A 7 -17.22 -0.71 -17.83
CA GLU A 7 -16.86 0.66 -17.46
C GLU A 7 -16.49 0.74 -15.97
N GLU A 8 -17.24 0.07 -15.10
CA GLU A 8 -16.90 0.00 -13.68
C GLU A 8 -15.58 -0.74 -13.44
N VAL A 9 -15.30 -1.80 -14.21
CA VAL A 9 -14.05 -2.57 -14.10
C VAL A 9 -12.86 -1.75 -14.57
N GLU A 10 -12.94 -1.10 -15.72
CA GLU A 10 -11.84 -0.27 -16.23
C GLU A 10 -11.58 0.92 -15.32
N ARG A 11 -12.63 1.59 -14.83
CA ARG A 11 -12.50 2.65 -13.83
C ARG A 11 -11.82 2.15 -12.56
N LEU A 12 -12.15 0.93 -12.10
CA LEU A 12 -11.55 0.35 -10.90
C LEU A 12 -10.05 0.11 -11.09
N LYS A 13 -9.62 -0.39 -12.25
CA LYS A 13 -8.21 -0.58 -12.59
C LYS A 13 -7.45 0.73 -12.54
N THR A 14 -7.95 1.77 -13.22
CA THR A 14 -7.31 3.09 -13.27
C THR A 14 -7.20 3.71 -11.88
N LEU A 15 -8.27 3.64 -11.07
CA LEU A 15 -8.26 4.21 -9.72
C LEU A 15 -7.36 3.43 -8.75
N TYR A 16 -7.28 2.11 -8.85
CA TYR A 16 -6.39 1.31 -8.00
C TYR A 16 -4.90 1.48 -8.35
N ALA A 17 -4.59 1.80 -9.61
CA ALA A 17 -3.24 2.13 -10.06
C ALA A 17 -2.82 3.57 -9.71
N SER A 18 -3.77 4.43 -9.34
CA SER A 18 -3.48 5.81 -8.92
C SER A 18 -3.01 5.90 -7.46
N ASP A 19 -2.50 7.07 -7.10
CA ASP A 19 -2.12 7.47 -5.74
C ASP A 19 -3.33 7.82 -4.85
N LYS A 20 -4.56 7.73 -5.38
CA LYS A 20 -5.77 8.16 -4.67
C LYS A 20 -6.03 7.30 -3.42
N PRO A 21 -6.44 7.93 -2.30
CA PRO A 21 -6.82 7.21 -1.09
C PRO A 21 -8.10 6.37 -1.30
N PHE A 22 -8.35 5.39 -0.41
CA PHE A 22 -9.41 4.40 -0.67
C PHE A 22 -10.79 5.04 -0.71
N GLU A 23 -10.96 6.03 0.14
CA GLU A 23 -12.16 6.78 0.39
C GLU A 23 -12.62 7.48 -0.90
N GLU A 24 -11.68 8.02 -1.67
CA GLU A 24 -11.94 8.62 -2.99
C GLU A 24 -12.34 7.58 -4.03
N ILE A 25 -11.73 6.38 -3.98
CA ILE A 25 -12.15 5.27 -4.85
C ILE A 25 -13.59 4.87 -4.52
N VAL A 26 -13.95 4.76 -3.24
CA VAL A 26 -15.33 4.43 -2.82
C VAL A 26 -16.32 5.48 -3.33
N LYS A 27 -16.01 6.76 -3.21
CA LYS A 27 -16.85 7.86 -3.74
C LYS A 27 -17.09 7.76 -5.24
N ALA A 28 -16.14 7.22 -6.01
CA ALA A 28 -16.28 7.03 -7.45
C ALA A 28 -17.25 5.91 -7.88
N PHE A 29 -17.73 5.08 -6.93
CA PHE A 29 -18.67 3.98 -7.19
C PHE A 29 -19.93 4.11 -6.31
N PRO A 30 -20.81 5.09 -6.59
CA PRO A 30 -22.09 5.19 -5.91
C PRO A 30 -22.90 3.90 -6.13
N GLY A 31 -23.30 3.25 -5.04
CA GLY A 31 -24.02 1.96 -5.08
C GLY A 31 -23.15 0.71 -4.98
N ARG A 32 -21.83 0.84 -4.74
CA ARG A 32 -20.97 -0.27 -4.33
C ARG A 32 -20.51 -0.08 -2.90
N SER A 33 -20.65 -1.13 -2.08
CA SER A 33 -20.06 -1.09 -0.75
C SER A 33 -18.53 -1.15 -0.84
N PRO A 34 -17.80 -0.57 0.12
CA PRO A 34 -16.34 -0.64 0.17
C PRO A 34 -15.82 -2.09 0.11
N ASN A 35 -16.54 -3.04 0.72
CA ASN A 35 -16.18 -4.44 0.69
C ASN A 35 -16.31 -5.05 -0.72
N ALA A 36 -17.37 -4.71 -1.47
CA ALA A 36 -17.55 -5.17 -2.84
C ALA A 36 -16.42 -4.69 -3.76
N ILE A 37 -15.95 -3.46 -3.56
CA ILE A 37 -14.81 -2.88 -4.29
C ILE A 37 -13.52 -3.64 -3.97
N ARG A 38 -13.21 -3.86 -2.68
CA ARG A 38 -12.04 -4.65 -2.26
C ARG A 38 -12.03 -6.05 -2.83
N LEU A 39 -13.18 -6.74 -2.75
CA LEU A 39 -13.32 -8.11 -3.25
C LEU A 39 -13.13 -8.18 -4.77
N LYS A 40 -13.69 -7.21 -5.50
CA LYS A 40 -13.52 -7.13 -6.96
C LYS A 40 -12.06 -6.84 -7.33
N ALA A 41 -11.43 -5.88 -6.67
CA ALA A 41 -10.02 -5.55 -6.91
C ALA A 41 -9.10 -6.73 -6.63
N SER A 42 -9.31 -7.44 -5.53
CA SER A 42 -8.59 -8.67 -5.19
C SER A 42 -8.74 -9.75 -6.27
N ARG A 43 -9.96 -9.99 -6.75
CA ARG A 43 -10.24 -10.92 -7.86
C ARG A 43 -9.60 -10.51 -9.19
N LEU A 44 -9.33 -9.22 -9.37
CA LEU A 44 -8.63 -8.68 -10.54
C LEU A 44 -7.10 -8.62 -10.35
N GLY A 45 -6.58 -9.01 -9.19
CA GLY A 45 -5.15 -8.93 -8.87
C GLY A 45 -4.63 -7.50 -8.66
N LEU A 46 -5.53 -6.52 -8.46
CA LEU A 46 -5.14 -5.11 -8.32
C LEU A 46 -4.55 -4.87 -6.93
N LYS A 47 -3.30 -4.40 -6.90
CA LYS A 47 -2.60 -3.97 -5.69
C LYS A 47 -2.59 -2.44 -5.65
N ARG A 48 -2.89 -1.87 -4.48
CA ARG A 48 -2.78 -0.42 -4.29
C ARG A 48 -1.36 -0.07 -3.88
N MET A 49 -0.86 1.05 -4.40
CA MET A 49 0.20 1.79 -3.73
C MET A 49 -0.39 2.31 -2.41
N ARG A 50 0.00 1.69 -1.31
CA ARG A 50 -0.16 2.31 0.01
C ARG A 50 1.03 3.24 0.20
N PRO A 51 0.81 4.44 0.76
CA PRO A 51 1.92 5.21 1.28
C PRO A 51 2.69 4.33 2.28
N PRO A 52 4.01 4.54 2.39
CA PRO A 52 4.83 3.83 3.36
C PRO A 52 4.23 3.99 4.74
N ALA A 53 4.20 2.91 5.51
CA ALA A 53 3.96 3.07 6.93
C ALA A 53 5.20 3.78 7.51
N GLU A 54 4.98 4.82 8.30
CA GLU A 54 6.03 5.57 9.00
C GLU A 54 7.06 4.59 9.60
N ALA A 55 8.34 4.85 9.33
CA ALA A 55 9.44 4.06 9.87
C ALA A 55 9.42 4.18 11.41
N SER A 56 9.26 3.06 12.11
CA SER A 56 9.36 3.05 13.57
C SER A 56 10.72 2.48 13.98
N PRO A 57 11.57 3.24 14.70
CA PRO A 57 12.82 2.69 15.21
C PRO A 57 12.54 1.56 16.20
N LEU A 58 13.13 0.38 15.96
CA LEU A 58 13.09 -0.74 16.91
C LEU A 58 14.48 -0.89 17.53
N ILE A 59 14.63 -0.42 18.77
CA ILE A 59 15.87 -0.57 19.54
C ILE A 59 15.87 -1.98 20.16
N VAL A 60 16.69 -2.88 19.62
CA VAL A 60 16.90 -4.21 20.21
C VAL A 60 17.88 -4.07 21.39
N LYS A 61 17.46 -4.45 22.60
CA LYS A 61 18.33 -4.46 23.78
C LYS A 61 19.42 -5.52 23.61
N GLY A 62 20.69 -5.11 23.53
CA GLY A 62 21.83 -6.04 23.63
C GLY A 62 23.04 -5.83 22.73
N GLY A 63 23.12 -4.72 21.99
CA GLY A 63 24.32 -4.35 21.22
C GLY A 63 24.26 -2.88 20.83
N GLU A 64 25.40 -2.20 20.77
CA GLU A 64 25.51 -0.75 20.54
C GLU A 64 25.01 -0.28 19.14
N THR A 65 24.46 -1.20 18.33
CA THR A 65 23.97 -0.92 16.97
C THR A 65 22.46 -0.64 16.96
N LYS A 66 22.07 0.62 16.73
CA LYS A 66 20.66 0.97 16.42
C LYS A 66 20.32 0.45 15.03
N ARG A 67 19.35 -0.45 14.92
CA ARG A 67 18.79 -0.93 13.65
C ARG A 67 17.41 -0.33 13.47
N PHE A 68 17.12 0.27 12.32
CA PHE A 68 15.80 0.81 12.03
C PHE A 68 15.03 -0.22 11.21
N LEU A 69 13.78 -0.51 11.59
CA LEU A 69 12.95 -1.47 10.89
C LEU A 69 11.76 -0.75 10.26
N VAL A 70 11.63 -0.89 8.95
CA VAL A 70 10.64 -0.18 8.14
C VAL A 70 9.70 -1.20 7.56
N LYS A 71 8.40 -1.00 7.78
CA LYS A 71 7.38 -1.84 7.18
C LYS A 71 6.96 -1.26 5.84
N CYS A 72 7.17 -2.00 4.77
CA CYS A 72 6.66 -1.63 3.46
C CYS A 72 5.14 -1.43 3.54
N GLY A 73 4.68 -0.21 3.26
CA GLY A 73 3.27 0.13 3.26
C GLY A 73 2.47 -0.70 2.25
N VAL A 74 3.10 -1.08 1.14
CA VAL A 74 2.48 -1.80 0.02
C VAL A 74 2.32 -3.30 0.30
N CYS A 75 3.42 -4.02 0.55
CA CYS A 75 3.38 -5.48 0.69
C CYS A 75 3.53 -5.99 2.14
N GLY A 76 3.74 -5.10 3.11
CA GLY A 76 3.94 -5.46 4.52
C GLY A 76 5.26 -6.15 4.83
N HIS A 77 6.22 -6.13 3.89
CA HIS A 77 7.56 -6.67 4.10
C HIS A 77 8.36 -5.76 5.03
N TRP A 78 9.05 -6.34 6.00
CA TRP A 78 9.94 -5.61 6.91
C TRP A 78 11.32 -5.50 6.27
N MET A 79 11.89 -4.30 6.36
CA MET A 79 13.22 -3.98 5.84
C MET A 79 14.06 -3.40 6.98
N GLU A 80 15.32 -3.81 7.05
CA GLU A 80 16.31 -3.21 7.93
C GLU A 80 16.96 -2.03 7.20
N VAL A 81 16.99 -0.87 7.83
CA VAL A 81 17.65 0.33 7.31
C VAL A 81 18.68 0.82 8.31
N GLU A 82 19.86 1.17 7.80
CA GLU A 82 20.97 1.69 8.61
C GLU A 82 20.77 3.18 8.94
N ASP A 83 20.08 3.91 8.06
CA ASP A 83 19.86 5.35 8.18
C ASP A 83 18.45 5.75 7.72
N ALA A 84 17.67 6.29 8.65
CA ALA A 84 16.33 6.83 8.38
C ALA A 84 16.36 8.23 7.76
N ALA A 85 17.53 8.88 7.63
CA ALA A 85 17.64 10.19 6.97
C ALA A 85 17.49 10.11 5.44
N ARG A 86 17.57 8.91 4.85
CA ARG A 86 17.23 8.69 3.44
C ARG A 86 15.73 8.85 3.27
N GLY A 87 15.27 9.96 2.71
CA GLY A 87 13.85 10.28 2.59
C GLY A 87 12.95 9.18 1.99
N PHE A 88 13.48 8.17 1.29
CA PHE A 88 12.79 6.91 1.00
C PHE A 88 13.75 5.71 0.81
N ILE A 89 13.21 4.50 0.98
CA ILE A 89 13.82 3.21 0.62
C ILE A 89 12.95 2.43 -0.37
N LEU A 90 13.54 1.71 -1.33
CA LEU A 90 12.79 0.80 -2.19
C LEU A 90 12.55 -0.54 -1.51
N CYS A 91 11.32 -1.04 -1.57
CA CYS A 91 11.02 -2.35 -1.01
C CYS A 91 11.70 -3.47 -1.80
N GLU A 92 12.58 -4.23 -1.16
CA GLU A 92 13.29 -5.38 -1.77
C GLU A 92 12.35 -6.44 -2.35
N ARG A 93 11.12 -6.51 -1.83
CA ARG A 93 10.11 -7.50 -2.25
C ARG A 93 9.21 -7.02 -3.39
N CYS A 94 8.85 -5.74 -3.42
CA CYS A 94 7.85 -5.23 -4.37
C CYS A 94 8.30 -4.01 -5.17
N GLY A 95 9.53 -3.55 -4.99
CA GLY A 95 10.12 -2.39 -5.65
C GLY A 95 9.46 -1.05 -5.30
N SER A 96 8.48 -1.01 -4.40
CA SER A 96 7.72 0.21 -4.11
C SER A 96 8.55 1.18 -3.25
N PRO A 97 8.55 2.49 -3.55
CA PRO A 97 9.20 3.49 -2.72
C PRO A 97 8.47 3.66 -1.39
N CYS A 98 9.24 3.49 -0.32
CA CYS A 98 8.82 3.58 1.07
C CYS A 98 9.55 4.76 1.74
N TYR A 99 8.94 5.95 1.75
CA TYR A 99 9.39 7.12 2.50
C TYR A 99 9.60 6.81 3.99
N LEU A 100 10.72 7.30 4.52
CA LEU A 100 11.19 7.08 5.90
C LEU A 100 10.91 8.29 6.77
#